data_AF-A0A1C6W4M8-F1
#
_entry.id   AF-A0A1C6W4M8-F1
#
_cell.length_a   1.000
_cell.length_b   1.000
_cell.length_c   1.000
_cell.angle_alpha   90.00
_cell.angle_beta   90.00
_cell.angle_gamma   90.00
#
_symmetry.space_group_name_H-M   'P 1'
#
loop_
_entity.id
_entity.type
_entity.pdbx_description
1 polymer ?
#
loop_
_entity_poly.entity_id
_entity_poly.type
_entity_poly.pdbx_seq_one_letter_code
_entity_poly.pdbx_strand_id
1 'polypeptide(L)'
;MPDSWPSAFEKIMRAHLPRLDPAAPLTATLRPADQGVDSLALVSLLLELEEEFDVPVPDDALLDLHSVDVGQLAALMGCAGNAPGEAEVGR
;
A
#
# COMPACT_ATOMS: atom_id res chain seq x y z
N MET A 1 3.05 16.34 -5.22
CA MET A 1 3.86 16.06 -4.01
C MET A 1 4.00 14.55 -3.99
N PRO A 2 5.20 13.95 -3.90
CA PRO A 2 5.27 12.52 -3.67
C PRO A 2 4.56 12.27 -2.34
N ASP A 3 3.46 11.53 -2.40
CA ASP A 3 2.77 11.04 -1.23
C ASP A 3 3.82 10.43 -0.28
N SER A 4 3.78 10.81 0.99
CA SER A 4 4.86 10.59 1.96
C SER A 4 4.95 9.13 2.43
N TRP A 5 5.06 8.16 1.53
CA TRP A 5 5.31 6.75 1.86
C TRP A 5 6.82 6.44 1.90
N PRO A 6 7.24 5.44 2.70
CA PRO A 6 8.63 5.03 2.77
C PRO A 6 9.09 4.36 1.47
N SER A 7 10.39 4.46 1.17
CA SER A 7 10.99 3.88 -0.04
C SER A 7 10.82 2.36 -0.14
N ALA A 8 10.68 1.66 1.00
CA ALA A 8 10.38 0.22 1.04
C ALA A 8 9.00 -0.08 0.44
N PHE A 9 7.97 0.67 0.85
CA PHE A 9 6.61 0.56 0.32
C PHE A 9 6.59 0.80 -1.20
N GLU A 10 7.22 1.88 -1.65
CA GLU A 10 7.27 2.19 -3.08
C GLU A 10 8.00 1.09 -3.88
N LYS A 11 9.09 0.55 -3.33
CA LYS A 11 9.86 -0.50 -3.98
C LYS A 11 9.05 -1.79 -4.14
N ILE A 12 8.35 -2.20 -3.08
CA ILE A 12 7.45 -3.36 -3.09
C ILE A 12 6.32 -3.12 -4.11
N MET A 13 5.63 -1.98 -4.04
CA MET A 13 4.60 -1.61 -5.02
C MET A 13 5.12 -1.69 -6.46
N ARG A 14 6.25 -1.07 -6.77
CA ARG A 14 6.83 -1.10 -8.12
C ARG A 14 7.24 -2.50 -8.58
N ALA A 15 7.66 -3.38 -7.67
CA ALA A 15 7.99 -4.77 -7.99
C ALA A 15 6.76 -5.57 -8.44
N HIS A 16 5.59 -5.26 -7.87
CA HIS A 16 4.32 -5.93 -8.17
C HIS A 16 3.47 -5.20 -9.22
N LEU A 17 3.86 -4.01 -9.69
CA LEU A 17 3.12 -3.23 -10.71
C LEU A 17 3.80 -3.34 -12.09
N PRO A 18 3.60 -4.44 -12.85
CA PRO A 18 4.32 -4.69 -14.10
C PRO A 18 3.99 -3.69 -15.22
N ARG A 19 2.83 -3.03 -15.16
CA ARG A 19 2.41 -2.04 -16.16
C ARG A 19 2.79 -0.61 -15.79
N LEU A 20 3.24 -0.36 -14.56
CA LEU A 20 3.64 0.98 -14.14
C LEU A 20 5.04 1.28 -14.69
N ASP A 21 5.19 2.40 -15.38
CA ASP A 21 6.50 2.83 -15.86
C ASP A 21 7.45 3.11 -14.68
N PRO A 22 8.73 2.66 -14.73
CA PRO A 22 9.67 2.86 -13.64
C PRO A 22 9.97 4.34 -13.36
N ALA A 23 9.79 5.23 -14.33
CA ALA A 23 9.92 6.67 -14.16
C ALA A 23 8.58 7.36 -13.82
N ALA A 24 7.45 6.65 -13.91
CA ALA A 24 6.16 7.21 -13.52
C ALA A 24 6.06 7.34 -11.99
N PRO A 25 5.46 8.43 -11.50
CA PRO A 25 5.17 8.59 -10.08
C PRO A 25 4.09 7.58 -9.68
N LEU A 26 4.32 6.89 -8.55
CA LEU A 26 3.26 6.17 -7.87
C LEU A 26 2.30 7.22 -7.29
N THR A 27 0.99 7.03 -7.45
CA THR A 27 -0.03 7.97 -6.95
C THR A 27 -0.99 7.25 -6.02
N ALA A 28 -1.45 7.89 -4.95
CA ALA A 28 -2.42 7.28 -4.03
C ALA A 28 -3.71 6.76 -4.72
N THR A 29 -4.17 7.43 -5.78
CA THR A 29 -5.37 7.01 -6.54
C THR A 29 -5.11 5.88 -7.54
N LEU A 30 -3.89 5.37 -7.63
CA LEU A 30 -3.52 4.30 -8.54
C LEU A 30 -4.12 2.99 -8.04
N ARG A 31 -4.68 2.19 -8.95
CA ARG A 31 -5.25 0.89 -8.61
C ARG A 31 -4.31 -0.21 -9.09
N PRO A 32 -3.83 -1.10 -8.20
CA PRO A 32 -3.02 -2.24 -8.59
C PRO A 32 -3.71 -3.10 -9.67
N ALA A 33 -5.02 -3.29 -9.54
CA ALA A 33 -5.82 -4.07 -10.50
C ALA A 33 -5.74 -3.54 -11.94
N ASP A 34 -5.67 -2.21 -12.13
CA ASP A 34 -5.54 -1.59 -13.46
C ASP A 34 -4.13 -1.82 -14.06
N GLN A 35 -3.13 -1.92 -13.17
CA GLN A 35 -1.73 -2.18 -13.52
C GLN A 35 -1.42 -3.66 -13.75
N GLY A 36 -2.44 -4.51 -13.84
CA GLY A 36 -2.28 -5.93 -14.10
C GLY A 36 -1.93 -6.76 -12.87
N VAL A 37 -2.19 -6.24 -11.67
CA VAL A 37 -2.11 -7.02 -10.44
C VAL A 37 -3.38 -7.85 -10.32
N ASP A 38 -3.26 -9.16 -10.55
CA ASP A 38 -4.31 -10.12 -10.31
C ASP A 38 -4.46 -10.42 -8.81
N SER A 39 -5.55 -11.07 -8.41
CA SER A 39 -5.85 -11.40 -7.01
C SER A 39 -4.71 -12.15 -6.30
N LEU A 40 -4.03 -13.08 -6.97
CA LEU A 40 -2.88 -13.78 -6.40
C LEU A 40 -1.66 -12.87 -6.20
N ALA A 41 -1.38 -12.00 -7.18
CA ALA A 41 -0.27 -11.04 -7.09
C ALA A 41 -0.54 -9.99 -5.99
N LEU A 42 -1.79 -9.59 -5.81
CA LEU A 42 -2.20 -8.68 -4.75
C LEU A 42 -2.08 -9.32 -3.36
N VAL A 43 -2.42 -10.61 -3.22
CA VAL A 43 -2.18 -11.35 -1.97
C VAL A 43 -0.69 -11.44 -1.67
N SER A 44 0.17 -11.73 -2.66
CA SER A 44 1.63 -11.73 -2.47
C SER A 44 2.16 -10.35 -2.08
N LEU A 45 1.66 -9.30 -2.73
CA LEU A 45 1.97 -7.91 -2.39
C LEU A 45 1.59 -7.58 -0.94
N LEU A 46 0.39 -7.98 -0.52
CA LEU A 46 -0.08 -7.75 0.85
C LEU A 46 0.78 -8.51 1.86
N LEU A 47 1.07 -9.79 1.63
CA LEU A 47 1.95 -10.58 2.51
C LEU A 47 3.33 -9.93 2.67
N GLU A 48 3.92 -9.49 1.56
CA GLU A 48 5.24 -8.84 1.58
C GLU A 48 5.21 -7.48 2.31
N LEU A 49 4.10 -6.75 2.20
CA LEU A 49 3.87 -5.53 2.99
C LEU A 49 3.67 -5.85 4.48
N GLU A 50 2.86 -6.85 4.83
CA GLU A 50 2.65 -7.29 6.20
C GLU A 50 3.97 -7.68 6.86
N GLU A 51 4.81 -8.45 6.15
CA GLU A 51 6.13 -8.87 6.61
C GLU A 51 7.12 -7.70 6.75
N GLU A 52 7.15 -6.76 5.81
CA GLU A 52 8.07 -5.61 5.85
C GLU A 52 7.70 -4.59 6.93
N PHE A 53 6.41 -4.36 7.16
CA PHE A 53 5.93 -3.33 8.08
C PHE A 53 5.45 -3.89 9.43
N ASP A 54 5.43 -5.23 9.59
CA ASP A 54 4.90 -5.93 10.77
C ASP A 54 3.46 -5.51 11.11
N VAL A 55 2.65 -5.27 10.06
CA VAL A 55 1.25 -4.83 10.19
C VAL A 55 0.33 -5.96 9.74
N PRO A 56 -0.62 -6.42 10.58
CA PRO A 56 -1.62 -7.39 10.16
C PRO A 56 -2.68 -6.73 9.27
N VAL A 57 -2.81 -7.19 8.03
CA VAL A 57 -3.88 -6.78 7.11
C VAL A 57 -5.10 -7.68 7.35
N PRO A 58 -6.28 -7.11 7.65
CA PRO A 58 -7.47 -7.92 7.88
C PRO A 58 -7.91 -8.61 6.59
N ASP A 59 -8.31 -9.88 6.68
CA ASP A 59 -8.86 -10.64 5.55
C ASP A 59 -10.07 -9.96 4.90
N ASP A 60 -10.79 -9.13 5.64
CA ASP A 60 -11.93 -8.34 5.13
C ASP A 60 -11.48 -7.29 4.10
N ALA A 61 -10.25 -6.76 4.23
CA ALA A 61 -9.65 -5.90 3.19
C ALA A 61 -9.37 -6.67 1.89
N LEU A 62 -9.28 -8.01 1.96
CA LEU A 62 -9.19 -8.89 0.80
C LEU A 62 -10.56 -9.12 0.13
N LEU A 63 -11.67 -8.69 0.71
CA LEU A 63 -12.99 -8.85 0.08
C LEU A 63 -13.23 -7.81 -1.02
N ASP A 64 -12.56 -6.65 -0.95
CA ASP A 64 -12.73 -5.52 -1.87
C ASP A 64 -11.46 -5.23 -2.72
N LEU A 65 -10.71 -6.28 -3.06
CA LEU A 65 -9.42 -6.23 -3.80
C LEU A 65 -9.47 -5.47 -5.14
N HIS A 66 -10.64 -5.38 -5.78
CA HIS A 66 -10.78 -4.67 -7.06
C HIS A 66 -10.97 -3.16 -6.92
N SER A 67 -11.40 -2.70 -5.74
CA SER A 67 -11.62 -1.28 -5.48
C SER A 67 -10.43 -0.63 -4.78
N VAL A 68 -9.52 -1.45 -4.21
CA VAL A 68 -8.37 -0.95 -3.45
C VAL A 68 -7.41 -0.12 -4.31
N ASP A 69 -7.01 1.02 -3.77
CA ASP A 69 -5.99 1.89 -4.33
C ASP A 69 -4.72 1.95 -3.46
N VAL A 70 -3.65 2.47 -4.02
CA VAL A 70 -2.34 2.60 -3.34
C VAL A 70 -2.46 3.41 -2.05
N GLY A 71 -3.33 4.42 -2.02
CA GLY A 71 -3.57 5.25 -0.84
C GLY A 71 -4.17 4.46 0.30
N GLN A 72 -5.17 3.61 0.02
CA GLN A 72 -5.76 2.72 1.01
C GLN A 72 -4.74 1.70 1.55
N LEU A 73 -3.90 1.12 0.68
CA LEU A 73 -2.81 0.23 1.12
C LEU A 73 -1.83 0.98 2.03
N ALA A 74 -1.36 2.16 1.61
CA ALA A 74 -0.47 2.97 2.43
C ALA A 74 -1.12 3.34 3.79
N ALA A 75 -2.42 3.62 3.82
CA ALA A 75 -3.15 3.91 5.05
C ALA A 75 -3.24 2.69 5.98
N LEU A 76 -3.49 1.50 5.44
CA LEU A 76 -3.48 0.25 6.20
C LEU A 76 -2.11 -0.02 6.84
N MET A 77 -1.03 0.22 6.10
CA MET A 77 0.34 0.05 6.61
C MET A 77 0.78 1.17 7.58
N GLY A 78 -0.08 2.16 7.87
CA GLY A 78 0.31 3.36 8.64
C GLY A 78 1.34 4.26 7.93
N CYS A 79 1.56 4.02 6.63
CA CYS A 79 2.47 4.78 5.76
C CYS A 79 1.81 6.03 5.16
N ALA A 80 0.48 6.08 5.10
CA ALA A 80 -0.22 7.32 4.76
C ALA A 80 0.20 8.35 5.81
N GLY A 81 0.72 9.49 5.36
CA GLY A 81 1.16 10.57 6.23
C GLY A 81 0.04 11.07 7.14
N ASN A 82 -0.13 10.39 8.28
CA ASN A 82 -0.74 10.93 9.46
C ASN A 82 0.21 12.03 9.91
N ALA A 83 -0.22 13.29 9.83
CA ALA A 83 0.32 14.28 10.74
C ALA A 83 0.21 13.70 12.17
N PRO A 84 1.22 13.86 13.04
CA PRO A 84 1.16 13.30 14.38
C PRO A 84 -0.01 13.97 15.11
N GLY A 85 -1.11 13.24 15.24
CA GLY A 85 -2.27 13.62 16.03
C GLY A 85 -2.53 12.50 17.02
N GLU A 86 -1.85 12.61 18.18
CA GLU A 86 -2.32 12.08 19.47
C GLU A 86 -2.09 10.59 19.72
N ALA A 87 -0.81 10.25 19.92
CA ALA A 87 -0.46 9.33 21.00
C ALA A 87 -0.81 10.02 22.35
N GLU A 88 -2.01 9.79 22.88
CA GLU A 88 -2.29 10.08 24.28
C GLU A 88 -1.74 8.90 25.12
N VAL A 89 -0.47 9.00 25.49
CA VAL A 89 0.19 8.21 26.53
C VAL A 89 0.34 9.10 27.78
N GLY A 90 -0.28 8.68 28.88
CA GLY A 90 -0.05 9.17 30.25
C GLY A 90 -0.95 10.35 30.65
N ARG A 91 -1.68 10.32 31.77
CA ARG A 91 -1.42 9.68 33.07
C ARG A 91 -2.71 9.65 33.89
#